data_AF-A0A839UFR3-F1
#
_entry.id   AF-A0A839UFR3-F1
#
_cell.length_a   1.000
_cell.length_b   1.000
_cell.length_c   1.000
_cell.angle_alpha   90.00
_cell.angle_beta   90.00
_cell.angle_gamma   90.00
#
_symmetry.space_group_name_H-M   'P 1'
#
loop_
_entity.id
_entity.type
_entity.pdbx_description
1 polymer ?
#
loop_
_entity_poly.entity_id
_entity_poly.type
_entity_poly.pdbx_seq_one_letter_code
_entity_poly.pdbx_strand_id
1 'polypeptide(L)'
;MSEETADRPIIVFDSGIGGLTVLREARVLMPDRRFVYIADDAGFPYGEWEEGALCSRIVDMFAGLIAEHNPEIAIIACNTASTLVLDDLRKAYPAVPFVGTVPAIKPAAERTSSGFVSVLATPGTVKRAYTRDLIQSFATKCHVRLVGSQNLAAMAEAHIRGDHIDDEAIRAEIAPCFYENGGDRTDIVVLACTHYPFLANVFRRLAPWPVDWLDPAEAIARRALSLLKPNGTGAEPEHGDDIAIFTSGNPDFSTRRLMQGFGLATV
;
A
#
# COMPACT_ATOMS: atom_id res chain seq x y z
N MET A 1 7.81 4.96 37.29
CA MET A 1 8.34 5.05 35.93
C MET A 1 7.95 3.75 35.27
N SER A 2 6.89 3.76 34.48
CA SER A 2 6.21 2.53 34.04
C SER A 2 7.02 1.80 32.96
N GLU A 3 7.33 0.54 33.25
CA GLU A 3 7.96 -0.48 32.39
C GLU A 3 7.07 -0.91 31.20
N GLU A 4 6.18 -0.05 30.69
CA GLU A 4 5.09 -0.44 29.79
C GLU A 4 5.38 -0.26 28.29
N THR A 5 6.59 0.16 27.92
CA THR A 5 7.03 0.24 26.51
C THR A 5 7.77 -1.02 26.07
N ALA A 6 7.46 -2.17 26.66
CA ALA A 6 7.99 -3.46 26.23
C ALA A 6 7.32 -3.85 24.88
N ASP A 7 8.11 -3.79 23.80
CA ASP A 7 7.91 -4.43 22.49
C ASP A 7 6.49 -4.39 21.87
N ARG A 8 5.88 -3.20 21.77
CA ARG A 8 4.64 -3.03 20.97
C ARG A 8 5.00 -3.00 19.48
N PRO A 9 4.47 -3.90 18.65
CA PRO A 9 4.82 -3.95 17.23
C PRO A 9 4.16 -2.83 16.44
N ILE A 10 4.71 -2.59 15.25
CA ILE A 10 4.05 -1.86 14.18
C ILE A 10 3.22 -2.86 13.37
N ILE A 11 1.91 -2.62 13.26
CA ILE A 11 1.07 -3.39 12.33
C ILE A 11 1.19 -2.79 10.94
N VAL A 12 1.43 -3.62 9.93
CA VAL A 12 1.30 -3.28 8.52
C VAL A 12 0.17 -4.12 7.93
N PHE A 13 -0.94 -3.48 7.59
CA PHE A 13 -2.14 -4.13 7.09
C PHE A 13 -2.32 -3.89 5.59
N ASP A 14 -2.55 -4.95 4.83
CA ASP A 14 -2.91 -4.88 3.42
C ASP A 14 -3.97 -5.94 3.08
N SER A 15 -4.65 -5.74 1.95
CA SER A 15 -5.62 -6.72 1.44
C SER A 15 -4.97 -8.02 0.99
N GLY A 16 -3.65 -8.04 0.76
CA GLY A 16 -2.92 -9.23 0.35
C GLY A 16 -1.42 -9.05 0.60
N ILE A 17 -0.60 -9.34 -0.40
CA ILE A 17 0.87 -9.24 -0.30
C ILE A 17 1.44 -7.92 -0.83
N GLY A 18 0.59 -7.02 -1.35
CA GLY A 18 0.99 -5.71 -1.89
C GLY A 18 1.71 -4.85 -0.85
N GLY A 19 1.23 -4.88 0.39
CA GLY A 19 1.76 -4.08 1.51
C GLY A 19 3.21 -4.38 1.88
N LEU A 20 3.79 -5.48 1.38
CA LEU A 20 5.21 -5.78 1.55
C LEU A 20 6.12 -4.68 1.00
N THR A 21 5.65 -3.89 0.02
CA THR A 21 6.35 -2.69 -0.48
C THR A 21 6.55 -1.66 0.64
N VAL A 22 5.48 -1.36 1.39
CA VAL A 22 5.50 -0.43 2.52
C VAL A 22 6.31 -1.00 3.68
N LEU A 23 6.15 -2.30 3.98
CA LEU A 23 6.93 -2.97 5.03
C LEU A 23 8.43 -2.88 4.78
N ARG A 24 8.86 -3.09 3.54
CA ARG A 24 10.28 -2.99 3.15
C ARG A 24 10.85 -1.60 3.48
N GLU A 25 10.16 -0.54 3.08
CA GLU A 25 10.60 0.84 3.37
C GLU A 25 10.52 1.17 4.87
N ALA A 26 9.49 0.66 5.55
CA ALA A 26 9.31 0.81 7.00
C ALA A 26 10.48 0.22 7.78
N ARG A 27 10.93 -1.00 7.46
CA ARG A 27 12.09 -1.63 8.12
C ARG A 27 13.41 -0.90 7.86
N VAL A 28 13.59 -0.30 6.69
CA VAL A 28 14.78 0.52 6.40
C VAL A 28 14.82 1.75 7.30
N LEU A 29 13.66 2.39 7.51
CA LEU A 29 13.55 3.62 8.29
C LEU A 29 13.42 3.39 9.81
N MET A 30 12.95 2.20 10.21
CA MET A 30 12.66 1.81 11.58
C MET A 30 13.27 0.43 11.88
N PRO A 31 14.61 0.27 11.76
CA PRO A 31 15.27 -1.03 11.95
C PRO A 31 15.23 -1.53 13.39
N ASP A 32 14.88 -0.66 14.33
CA ASP A 32 14.76 -0.93 15.77
C ASP A 32 13.31 -1.28 16.18
N ARG A 33 12.42 -1.53 15.22
CA ARG A 33 11.00 -1.84 15.46
C ARG A 33 10.65 -3.24 14.97
N ARG A 34 9.80 -3.89 15.74
CA ARG A 34 9.16 -5.15 15.38
C ARG A 34 7.92 -4.90 14.54
N PHE A 35 7.66 -5.77 13.57
CA PHE A 35 6.52 -5.68 12.67
C PHE A 35 5.63 -6.91 12.75
N VAL A 36 4.33 -6.67 12.66
CA VAL A 36 3.30 -7.68 12.41
C VAL A 36 2.64 -7.34 11.08
N TYR A 37 2.89 -8.16 10.07
CA TYR A 37 2.26 -8.01 8.77
C TYR A 37 0.91 -8.74 8.75
N ILE A 38 -0.14 -8.05 8.35
CA ILE A 38 -1.49 -8.61 8.23
C ILE A 38 -1.90 -8.58 6.76
N ALA A 39 -2.17 -9.76 6.21
CA ALA A 39 -2.74 -9.94 4.88
C ALA A 39 -4.21 -10.39 5.00
N ASP A 40 -5.16 -9.56 4.58
CA ASP A 40 -6.57 -9.96 4.50
C ASP A 40 -6.89 -10.74 3.20
N ASP A 41 -6.16 -11.83 2.97
CA ASP A 41 -6.30 -12.65 1.78
C ASP A 41 -7.68 -13.32 1.66
N ALA A 42 -8.37 -13.59 2.78
CA ALA A 42 -9.76 -14.04 2.75
C ALA A 42 -10.75 -12.97 2.26
N GLY A 43 -10.36 -11.69 2.31
CA GLY A 43 -11.13 -10.58 1.76
C GLY A 43 -10.64 -10.14 0.37
N PHE A 44 -9.51 -10.61 -0.12
CA PHE A 44 -8.98 -10.21 -1.42
C PHE A 44 -9.81 -10.75 -2.59
N PRO A 45 -10.02 -10.00 -3.69
CA PRO A 45 -9.62 -8.60 -3.91
C PRO A 45 -10.64 -7.58 -3.41
N TYR A 46 -10.16 -6.55 -2.70
CA TYR A 46 -11.03 -5.47 -2.16
C TYR A 46 -11.78 -4.66 -3.22
N GLY A 47 -11.32 -4.66 -4.46
CA GLY A 47 -11.98 -3.95 -5.56
C GLY A 47 -13.38 -4.48 -5.91
N GLU A 48 -13.71 -5.69 -5.45
CA GLU A 48 -14.98 -6.37 -5.74
C GLU A 48 -16.02 -6.24 -4.62
N TRP A 49 -15.64 -5.66 -3.48
CA TRP A 49 -16.53 -5.50 -2.34
C TRP A 49 -17.45 -4.29 -2.45
N GLU A 50 -18.62 -4.40 -1.82
CA GLU A 50 -19.43 -3.25 -1.45
C GLU A 50 -18.73 -2.47 -0.33
N GLU A 51 -18.78 -1.13 -0.39
CA GLU A 51 -17.99 -0.24 0.48
C GLU A 51 -18.34 -0.39 1.96
N GLY A 52 -19.64 -0.44 2.31
CA GLY A 52 -20.10 -0.64 3.69
C GLY A 52 -19.69 -1.99 4.25
N ALA A 53 -19.87 -3.07 3.49
CA ALA A 53 -19.49 -4.42 3.89
C ALA A 53 -17.97 -4.56 4.12
N LEU A 54 -17.16 -3.98 3.23
CA LEU A 54 -15.70 -3.96 3.39
C LEU A 54 -15.28 -3.13 4.60
N CYS A 55 -15.92 -1.98 4.82
CA CYS A 55 -15.64 -1.14 5.98
C CYS A 55 -15.88 -1.89 7.30
N SER A 56 -17.07 -2.47 7.48
CA SER A 56 -17.41 -3.24 8.68
C SER A 56 -16.43 -4.39 8.90
N ARG A 57 -16.11 -5.16 7.85
CA ARG A 57 -15.13 -6.26 7.93
C ARG A 57 -13.79 -5.80 8.48
N ILE A 58 -13.22 -4.73 7.93
CA ILE A 58 -11.89 -4.26 8.31
C ILE A 58 -11.92 -3.69 9.72
N VAL A 59 -12.92 -2.86 10.05
CA VAL A 59 -13.04 -2.27 11.39
C VAL A 59 -13.17 -3.37 12.45
N ASP A 60 -14.05 -4.34 12.25
CA ASP A 60 -14.25 -5.46 13.19
C ASP A 60 -12.98 -6.31 13.36
N MET A 61 -12.24 -6.56 12.28
CA MET A 61 -10.97 -7.29 12.31
C MET A 61 -9.93 -6.56 13.17
N PHE A 62 -9.85 -5.24 13.07
CA PHE A 62 -8.93 -4.43 13.87
C PHE A 62 -9.21 -4.52 15.37
N ALA A 63 -10.45 -4.82 15.80
CA ALA A 63 -10.73 -5.09 17.21
C ALA A 63 -9.87 -6.22 17.76
N GLY A 64 -9.78 -7.34 17.03
CA GLY A 64 -8.99 -8.51 17.41
C GLY A 64 -7.49 -8.22 17.35
N LEU A 65 -7.02 -7.61 16.26
CA LEU A 65 -5.61 -7.28 16.08
C LEU A 65 -5.08 -6.33 17.16
N ILE A 66 -5.89 -5.35 17.56
CA ILE A 66 -5.53 -4.40 18.62
C ILE A 66 -5.51 -5.10 19.98
N ALA A 67 -6.49 -5.95 20.27
CA ALA A 67 -6.56 -6.70 21.52
C ALA A 67 -5.40 -7.69 21.67
N GLU A 68 -4.98 -8.34 20.59
CA GLU A 68 -3.93 -9.34 20.61
C GLU A 68 -2.53 -8.73 20.63
N HIS A 69 -2.28 -7.71 19.79
CA HIS A 69 -0.91 -7.21 19.57
C HIS A 69 -0.62 -5.87 20.26
N ASN A 70 -1.64 -5.13 20.73
CA ASN A 70 -1.48 -3.80 21.33
C ASN A 70 -0.51 -2.89 20.52
N PRO A 71 -0.74 -2.68 19.22
CA PRO A 71 0.25 -2.07 18.32
C PRO A 71 0.61 -0.64 18.72
N GLU A 72 1.86 -0.23 18.54
CA GLU A 72 2.29 1.15 18.78
C GLU A 72 1.67 2.10 17.74
N ILE A 73 1.54 1.61 16.50
CA ILE A 73 0.91 2.27 15.36
C ILE A 73 0.45 1.21 14.36
N ALA A 74 -0.62 1.48 13.63
CA ALA A 74 -1.08 0.66 12.52
C ALA A 74 -0.95 1.43 11.19
N ILE A 75 -0.24 0.82 10.24
CA ILE A 75 -0.11 1.28 8.87
C ILE A 75 -1.13 0.52 8.02
N ILE A 76 -2.14 1.22 7.53
CA ILE A 76 -3.07 0.73 6.52
C ILE A 76 -2.38 0.92 5.16
N ALA A 77 -1.65 -0.08 4.70
CA ALA A 77 -0.87 -0.01 3.48
C ALA A 77 -1.76 -0.03 2.23
N CYS A 78 -2.85 -0.80 2.23
CA CYS A 78 -3.72 -0.91 1.06
C CYS A 78 -4.38 0.44 0.73
N ASN A 79 -4.21 0.91 -0.52
CA ASN A 79 -4.83 2.16 -1.02
C ASN A 79 -6.37 2.10 -0.98
N THR A 80 -6.93 0.94 -1.31
CA THR A 80 -8.39 0.72 -1.24
C THR A 80 -8.87 0.66 0.21
N ALA A 81 -8.12 0.09 1.15
CA ALA A 81 -8.52 0.15 2.56
C ALA A 81 -8.43 1.59 3.09
N SER A 82 -7.28 2.25 2.89
CA SER A 82 -6.99 3.58 3.44
C SER A 82 -7.99 4.64 3.03
N THR A 83 -8.41 4.64 1.77
CA THR A 83 -9.37 5.64 1.27
C THR A 83 -10.82 5.34 1.64
N LEU A 84 -11.08 4.22 2.33
CA LEU A 84 -12.42 3.81 2.77
C LEU A 84 -12.57 3.85 4.30
N VAL A 85 -11.65 3.21 5.04
CA VAL A 85 -11.89 2.84 6.44
C VAL A 85 -11.15 3.68 7.46
N LEU A 86 -10.23 4.55 7.02
CA LEU A 86 -9.28 5.20 7.93
C LEU A 86 -9.98 6.12 8.95
N ASP A 87 -11.05 6.81 8.54
CA ASP A 87 -11.82 7.66 9.45
C ASP A 87 -12.63 6.83 10.45
N ASP A 88 -13.19 5.69 10.02
CA ASP A 88 -13.95 4.79 10.90
C ASP A 88 -13.04 4.07 11.90
N LEU A 89 -11.86 3.61 11.48
CA LEU A 89 -10.84 3.05 12.37
C LEU A 89 -10.42 4.05 13.46
N ARG A 90 -10.18 5.32 13.09
CA ARG A 90 -9.81 6.37 14.05
C ARG A 90 -10.92 6.70 15.03
N LYS A 91 -12.18 6.64 14.60
CA LYS A 91 -13.35 6.85 15.48
C LYS A 91 -13.55 5.66 16.43
N ALA A 92 -13.42 4.44 15.93
CA ALA A 92 -13.61 3.21 16.70
C ALA A 92 -12.47 2.98 17.71
N TYR A 93 -11.23 3.30 17.33
CA TYR A 93 -10.02 3.02 18.12
C TYR A 93 -9.15 4.28 18.31
N PRO A 94 -9.63 5.32 19.00
CA PRO A 94 -8.95 6.61 19.10
C PRO A 94 -7.61 6.56 19.86
N ALA A 95 -7.36 5.50 20.62
CA ALA A 95 -6.10 5.29 21.34
C ALA A 95 -4.97 4.73 20.45
N VAL A 96 -5.29 4.21 19.27
CA VAL A 96 -4.32 3.63 18.34
C VAL A 96 -4.04 4.63 17.21
N PRO A 97 -2.77 5.04 16.98
CA PRO A 97 -2.42 5.83 15.82
C PRO A 97 -2.60 5.02 14.53
N PHE A 98 -3.27 5.61 13.54
CA PHE A 98 -3.42 5.02 12.20
C PHE A 98 -2.81 5.91 11.12
N VAL A 99 -1.96 5.31 10.29
CA VAL A 99 -1.44 5.91 9.07
C VAL A 99 -2.00 5.14 7.89
N GLY A 100 -2.74 5.82 7.02
CA GLY A 100 -3.12 5.28 5.73
C GLY A 100 -2.21 5.78 4.62
N THR A 101 -2.36 5.18 3.45
CA THR A 101 -1.80 5.68 2.21
C THR A 101 -2.82 6.52 1.44
N VAL A 102 -2.31 7.36 0.55
CA VAL A 102 -3.10 8.10 -0.44
C VAL A 102 -2.36 8.06 -1.77
N PRO A 103 -3.07 8.12 -2.91
CA PRO A 103 -2.42 8.30 -4.21
C PRO A 103 -1.47 9.51 -4.16
N ALA A 104 -0.23 9.34 -4.63
CA ALA A 104 0.81 10.38 -4.62
C ALA A 104 0.59 11.51 -5.66
N ILE A 105 -0.65 11.99 -5.77
CA ILE A 105 -1.11 13.00 -6.73
C ILE A 105 -0.41 14.34 -6.50
N LYS A 106 -0.33 14.80 -5.25
CA LYS A 106 0.33 16.08 -4.93
C LYS A 106 1.80 16.08 -5.36
N PRO A 107 2.66 15.13 -4.93
CA PRO A 107 4.04 15.09 -5.39
C PRO A 107 4.16 14.95 -6.92
N ALA A 108 3.26 14.19 -7.57
CA ALA A 108 3.28 14.10 -9.04
C ALA A 108 2.98 15.44 -9.71
N ALA A 109 1.96 16.17 -9.23
CA ALA A 109 1.61 17.49 -9.73
C ALA A 109 2.72 18.54 -9.50
N GLU A 110 3.47 18.41 -8.40
CA GLU A 110 4.60 19.29 -8.10
C GLU A 110 5.87 18.97 -8.93
N ARG A 111 5.99 17.74 -9.45
CA ARG A 111 7.20 17.24 -10.15
C ARG A 111 7.06 17.15 -11.67
N THR A 112 5.84 17.09 -12.20
CA THR A 112 5.62 16.96 -13.64
C THR A 112 6.16 18.18 -14.38
N SER A 113 6.88 17.93 -15.48
CA SER A 113 7.38 18.96 -16.39
C SER A 113 6.42 19.20 -17.54
N SER A 114 5.70 18.17 -17.97
CA SER A 114 4.68 18.24 -19.03
C SER A 114 3.34 18.79 -18.54
N GLY A 115 3.04 18.63 -17.25
CA GLY A 115 1.69 18.83 -16.71
C GLY A 115 0.75 17.64 -16.92
N PHE A 116 1.21 16.53 -17.52
CA PHE A 116 0.41 15.33 -17.79
C PHE A 116 0.77 14.21 -16.80
N VAL A 117 -0.17 13.88 -15.93
CA VAL A 117 0.01 12.86 -14.89
C VAL A 117 -1.06 11.78 -15.04
N SER A 118 -0.66 10.52 -14.96
CA SER A 118 -1.60 9.40 -14.87
C SER A 118 -1.62 8.83 -13.46
N VAL A 119 -2.80 8.46 -12.95
CA VAL A 119 -2.97 7.76 -11.67
C VAL A 119 -3.46 6.35 -11.98
N LEU A 120 -2.57 5.38 -11.84
CA LEU A 120 -2.86 3.97 -12.07
C LEU A 120 -3.29 3.34 -10.75
N ALA A 121 -4.55 2.92 -10.66
CA ALA A 121 -5.15 2.39 -9.43
C ALA A 121 -6.12 1.24 -9.71
N THR A 122 -6.75 0.71 -8.66
CA THR A 122 -7.89 -0.20 -8.83
C THR A 122 -9.15 0.59 -9.28
N PRO A 123 -10.18 -0.06 -9.86
CA PRO A 123 -11.37 0.64 -10.32
C PRO A 123 -12.12 1.33 -9.18
N GLY A 124 -12.12 0.72 -7.98
CA GLY A 124 -12.68 1.31 -6.78
C GLY A 124 -11.95 2.59 -6.39
N THR A 125 -10.61 2.55 -6.31
CA THR A 125 -9.79 3.72 -5.98
C THR A 125 -10.01 4.88 -6.96
N VAL A 126 -10.14 4.62 -8.26
CA VAL A 126 -10.40 5.65 -9.28
C VAL A 126 -11.77 6.34 -9.10
N LYS A 127 -12.82 5.59 -8.73
CA LYS A 127 -14.19 6.12 -8.64
C LYS A 127 -14.45 6.94 -7.37
N ARG A 128 -13.60 6.81 -6.35
CA ARG A 128 -13.82 7.38 -5.02
C ARG A 128 -13.74 8.90 -4.98
N ALA A 129 -14.59 9.48 -4.12
CA ALA A 129 -14.60 10.92 -3.84
C ALA A 129 -13.22 11.40 -3.37
N TYR A 130 -12.60 10.64 -2.47
CA TYR A 130 -11.28 10.93 -1.94
C TYR A 130 -10.22 11.20 -3.02
N THR A 131 -10.15 10.35 -4.06
CA THR A 131 -9.20 10.52 -5.17
C THR A 131 -9.50 11.80 -5.98
N ARG A 132 -10.78 12.10 -6.21
CA ARG A 132 -11.17 13.34 -6.91
C ARG A 132 -10.81 14.59 -6.09
N ASP A 133 -11.03 14.55 -4.78
CA ASP A 133 -10.75 15.66 -3.88
C ASP A 133 -9.25 15.97 -3.83
N LEU A 134 -8.40 14.94 -3.87
CA LEU A 134 -6.94 15.10 -4.00
C LEU A 134 -6.55 15.81 -5.30
N ILE A 135 -7.14 15.41 -6.43
CA ILE A 135 -6.90 16.05 -7.74
C ILE A 135 -7.32 17.52 -7.68
N GLN A 136 -8.52 17.79 -7.17
CA GLN A 136 -9.05 19.15 -7.05
C GLN A 136 -8.24 20.03 -6.09
N SER A 137 -7.63 19.43 -5.07
CA SER A 137 -6.83 20.16 -4.08
C SER A 137 -5.41 20.46 -4.56
N PHE A 138 -4.80 19.56 -5.32
CA PHE A 138 -3.35 19.59 -5.56
C PHE A 138 -2.91 19.59 -7.01
N ALA A 139 -3.78 19.25 -7.96
CA ALA A 139 -3.41 19.03 -9.36
C ALA A 139 -4.26 19.85 -10.34
N THR A 140 -4.81 20.99 -9.91
CA THR A 140 -5.69 21.85 -10.73
C THR A 140 -5.04 22.43 -11.97
N LYS A 141 -3.70 22.47 -12.01
CA LYS A 141 -2.90 22.93 -13.16
C LYS A 141 -2.39 21.80 -14.05
N CYS A 142 -2.70 20.55 -13.70
CA CYS A 142 -2.25 19.36 -14.41
C CYS A 142 -3.42 18.70 -15.14
N HIS A 143 -3.13 18.08 -16.28
CA HIS A 143 -4.02 17.09 -16.87
C HIS A 143 -3.83 15.76 -16.13
N VAL A 144 -4.74 15.43 -15.21
CA VAL A 144 -4.71 14.17 -14.47
C VAL A 144 -5.62 13.14 -15.13
N ARG A 145 -5.05 12.01 -15.55
CA ARG A 145 -5.78 10.88 -16.11
C ARG A 145 -5.90 9.76 -15.09
N LEU A 146 -7.12 9.41 -14.71
CA LEU A 146 -7.38 8.26 -13.84
C LEU A 146 -7.48 6.98 -14.67
N VAL A 147 -6.66 5.98 -14.32
CA VAL A 147 -6.60 4.68 -15.00
C VAL A 147 -6.91 3.59 -14.00
N GLY A 148 -8.09 3.00 -14.12
CA GLY A 148 -8.54 1.90 -13.28
C GLY A 148 -8.20 0.58 -13.94
N SER A 149 -7.27 -0.16 -13.37
CA SER A 149 -6.90 -1.49 -13.83
C SER A 149 -7.63 -2.56 -13.01
N GLN A 150 -8.28 -3.50 -13.68
CA GLN A 150 -9.01 -4.58 -13.02
C GLN A 150 -8.08 -5.71 -12.57
N ASN A 151 -7.15 -6.12 -13.44
CA ASN A 151 -6.41 -7.36 -13.25
C ASN A 151 -4.97 -7.15 -12.74
N LEU A 152 -4.45 -5.93 -12.80
CA LEU A 152 -3.02 -5.69 -12.56
C LEU A 152 -2.56 -6.02 -11.13
N ALA A 153 -3.45 -5.92 -10.13
CA ALA A 153 -3.15 -6.33 -8.77
C ALA A 153 -2.93 -7.85 -8.69
N ALA A 154 -3.81 -8.65 -9.31
CA ALA A 154 -3.66 -10.10 -9.38
C ALA A 154 -2.44 -10.52 -10.21
N MET A 155 -2.16 -9.83 -11.32
CA MET A 155 -0.94 -10.05 -12.13
C MET A 155 0.33 -9.76 -11.33
N ALA A 156 0.33 -8.71 -10.50
CA ALA A 156 1.43 -8.40 -9.62
C ALA A 156 1.62 -9.46 -8.51
N GLU A 157 0.54 -10.01 -7.93
CA GLU A 157 0.63 -11.13 -6.99
C GLU A 157 1.21 -12.40 -7.62
N ALA A 158 0.79 -12.71 -8.85
CA ALA A 158 1.38 -13.81 -9.61
C ALA A 158 2.88 -13.56 -9.85
N HIS A 159 3.25 -12.35 -10.29
CA HIS A 159 4.63 -11.98 -10.57
C HIS A 159 5.55 -12.14 -9.35
N ILE A 160 5.15 -11.60 -8.20
CA ILE A 160 5.99 -11.65 -6.98
C ILE A 160 6.11 -13.06 -6.40
N ARG A 161 5.11 -13.92 -6.61
CA ARG A 161 5.18 -15.35 -6.25
C ARG A 161 6.03 -16.18 -7.23
N GLY A 162 6.52 -15.57 -8.30
CA GLY A 162 7.39 -16.20 -9.30
C GLY A 162 6.65 -16.83 -10.48
N ASP A 163 5.35 -16.55 -10.63
CA ASP A 163 4.57 -17.01 -11.76
C ASP A 163 4.90 -16.21 -13.02
N HIS A 164 4.63 -16.82 -14.18
CA HIS A 164 4.76 -16.13 -15.46
C HIS A 164 3.67 -15.06 -15.63
N ILE A 165 4.08 -13.91 -16.15
CA ILE A 165 3.18 -12.80 -16.52
C ILE A 165 3.27 -12.56 -18.02
N ASP A 166 2.11 -12.33 -18.64
CA ASP A 166 2.02 -11.94 -20.05
C ASP A 166 2.25 -10.44 -20.20
N ASP A 167 3.35 -10.08 -20.86
CA ASP A 167 3.73 -8.71 -21.16
C ASP A 167 2.64 -7.96 -21.97
N GLU A 168 1.89 -8.64 -22.84
CA GLU A 168 0.78 -8.02 -23.60
C GLU A 168 -0.41 -7.71 -22.69
N ALA A 169 -0.74 -8.62 -21.78
CA ALA A 169 -1.80 -8.38 -20.80
C ALA A 169 -1.48 -7.19 -19.90
N ILE A 170 -0.23 -7.09 -19.41
CA ILE A 170 0.21 -5.92 -18.63
C ILE A 170 0.20 -4.65 -19.49
N ARG A 171 0.71 -4.72 -20.72
CA ARG A 171 0.72 -3.58 -21.65
C ARG A 171 -0.70 -3.03 -21.85
N ALA A 172 -1.69 -3.90 -22.01
CA ALA A 172 -3.09 -3.50 -22.16
C ALA A 172 -3.63 -2.76 -20.92
N GLU A 173 -3.28 -3.22 -19.71
CA GLU A 173 -3.70 -2.59 -18.44
C GLU A 173 -3.07 -1.20 -18.23
N ILE A 174 -1.81 -1.00 -18.66
CA ILE A 174 -1.10 0.28 -18.50
C ILE A 174 -1.21 1.21 -19.69
N ALA A 175 -1.64 0.74 -20.87
CA ALA A 175 -1.75 1.55 -22.08
C ALA A 175 -2.52 2.87 -21.88
N PRO A 176 -3.64 2.92 -21.12
CA PRO A 176 -4.35 4.15 -20.89
C PRO A 176 -3.57 5.18 -20.07
N CYS A 177 -2.47 4.81 -19.39
CA CYS A 177 -1.60 5.75 -18.68
C CYS A 177 -0.80 6.64 -19.62
N PHE A 178 -0.60 6.23 -20.88
CA PHE A 178 0.25 6.90 -21.84
C PHE A 178 -0.60 7.80 -22.74
N TYR A 179 -0.83 9.03 -22.28
CA TYR A 179 -1.60 10.03 -23.00
C TYR A 179 -0.68 11.08 -23.63
N GLU A 180 -1.01 11.51 -24.84
CA GLU A 180 -0.28 12.52 -25.61
C GLU A 180 -1.28 13.55 -26.15
N ASN A 181 -0.97 14.84 -26.00
CA ASN A 181 -1.75 15.93 -26.55
C ASN A 181 -0.85 17.15 -26.82
N GLY A 182 -0.98 17.74 -28.01
CA GLY A 182 -0.24 18.97 -28.34
C GLY A 182 1.29 18.82 -28.38
N GLY A 183 1.82 17.58 -28.47
CA GLY A 183 3.25 17.29 -28.40
C GLY A 183 3.76 16.99 -26.98
N ASP A 184 2.95 17.25 -25.95
CA ASP A 184 3.22 16.86 -24.58
C ASP A 184 2.71 15.44 -24.31
N ARG A 185 3.43 14.73 -23.44
CA ARG A 185 3.14 13.33 -23.09
C ARG A 185 3.11 13.18 -21.57
N THR A 186 2.34 12.22 -21.08
CA THR A 186 2.44 11.78 -19.69
C THR A 186 3.90 11.53 -19.33
N ASP A 187 4.41 12.21 -18.31
CA ASP A 187 5.78 12.07 -17.82
C ASP A 187 5.85 11.45 -16.42
N ILE A 188 4.72 11.42 -15.68
CA ILE A 188 4.62 10.78 -14.37
C ILE A 188 3.39 9.86 -14.30
N VAL A 189 3.60 8.65 -13.81
CA VAL A 189 2.54 7.70 -13.46
C VAL A 189 2.58 7.40 -11.96
N VAL A 190 1.53 7.79 -11.25
CA VAL A 190 1.33 7.49 -9.83
C VAL A 190 0.88 6.04 -9.67
N LEU A 191 1.61 5.26 -8.87
CA LEU A 191 1.26 3.91 -8.47
C LEU A 191 0.32 3.95 -7.26
N ALA A 192 -0.98 3.96 -7.51
CA ALA A 192 -2.04 4.06 -6.49
C ALA A 192 -2.63 2.69 -6.10
N CYS A 193 -1.81 1.64 -6.15
CA CYS A 193 -2.07 0.32 -5.59
C CYS A 193 -0.75 -0.22 -5.03
N THR A 194 -0.79 -0.87 -3.87
CA THR A 194 0.41 -1.39 -3.18
C THR A 194 1.10 -2.51 -3.96
N HIS A 195 0.39 -3.19 -4.85
CA HIS A 195 0.93 -4.24 -5.70
C HIS A 195 1.79 -3.72 -6.86
N TYR A 196 1.47 -2.54 -7.40
CA TYR A 196 2.03 -2.08 -8.67
C TYR A 196 3.55 -1.79 -8.64
N PRO A 197 4.17 -1.37 -7.52
CA PRO A 197 5.62 -1.23 -7.46
C PRO A 197 6.39 -2.52 -7.77
N PHE A 198 5.82 -3.71 -7.51
CA PHE A 198 6.46 -4.98 -7.89
C PHE A 198 6.61 -5.16 -9.40
N LEU A 199 5.78 -4.47 -10.19
CA LEU A 199 5.82 -4.49 -11.64
C LEU A 199 6.57 -3.28 -12.23
N ALA A 200 7.16 -2.40 -11.41
CA ALA A 200 7.79 -1.16 -11.90
C ALA A 200 8.86 -1.40 -12.98
N ASN A 201 9.66 -2.46 -12.86
CA ASN A 201 10.65 -2.82 -13.88
C ASN A 201 10.00 -3.32 -15.18
N VAL A 202 8.90 -4.06 -15.08
CA VAL A 202 8.10 -4.51 -16.23
C VAL A 202 7.49 -3.29 -16.92
N PHE A 203 6.89 -2.38 -16.16
CA PHE A 203 6.31 -1.16 -16.68
C PHE A 203 7.31 -0.30 -17.44
N ARG A 204 8.52 -0.12 -16.89
CA ARG A 204 9.60 0.61 -17.59
C ARG A 204 9.97 0.01 -18.93
N ARG A 205 9.97 -1.33 -19.07
CA ARG A 205 10.23 -1.98 -20.36
C ARG A 205 9.08 -1.83 -21.35
N LEU A 206 7.84 -1.88 -20.85
CA LEU A 206 6.64 -1.89 -21.68
C LEU A 206 6.15 -0.48 -22.05
N ALA A 207 6.59 0.54 -21.33
CA ALA A 207 6.21 1.92 -21.56
C ALA A 207 6.64 2.37 -22.98
N PRO A 208 5.73 2.97 -23.77
CA PRO A 208 6.05 3.49 -25.11
C PRO A 208 7.02 4.69 -25.07
N TRP A 209 7.16 5.35 -23.93
CA TRP A 209 8.15 6.40 -23.67
C TRP A 209 8.52 6.45 -22.18
N PRO A 210 9.64 7.09 -21.81
CA PRO A 210 10.04 7.20 -20.42
C PRO A 210 9.02 7.97 -19.59
N VAL A 211 8.69 7.42 -18.43
CA VAL A 211 7.88 8.07 -17.39
C VAL A 211 8.49 7.79 -16.02
N ASP A 212 8.27 8.69 -15.08
CA ASP A 212 8.57 8.47 -13.67
C ASP A 212 7.43 7.68 -13.01
N TRP A 213 7.76 6.53 -12.43
CA TRP A 213 6.82 5.66 -11.74
C TRP A 213 6.85 5.97 -10.26
N LEU A 214 5.87 6.75 -9.79
CA LEU A 214 5.87 7.29 -8.44
C LEU A 214 5.24 6.30 -7.46
N ASP A 215 6.09 5.70 -6.62
CA ASP A 215 5.73 4.80 -5.53
C ASP A 215 5.58 5.59 -4.19
N PRO A 216 4.43 5.52 -3.49
CA PRO A 216 4.24 6.19 -2.21
C PRO A 216 4.83 5.44 -1.00
N ALA A 217 5.35 4.21 -1.14
CA ALA A 217 5.75 3.34 -0.03
C ALA A 217 6.65 4.02 1.02
N GLU A 218 7.73 4.66 0.58
CA GLU A 218 8.68 5.33 1.46
C GLU A 218 8.05 6.51 2.21
N ALA A 219 7.16 7.28 1.55
CA ALA A 219 6.49 8.42 2.16
C ALA A 219 5.53 7.97 3.29
N ILE A 220 4.84 6.84 3.10
CA ILE A 220 3.97 6.23 4.13
C ILE A 220 4.81 5.82 5.34
N ALA A 221 5.93 5.13 5.10
CA ALA A 221 6.84 4.70 6.15
C ALA A 221 7.43 5.88 6.94
N ARG A 222 7.88 6.95 6.27
CA ARG A 222 8.30 8.20 6.93
C ARG A 222 7.19 8.83 7.76
N ARG A 223 5.94 8.80 7.27
CA ARG A 223 4.80 9.34 8.02
C ARG A 223 4.55 8.53 9.30
N ALA A 224 4.61 7.21 9.24
CA ALA A 224 4.51 6.35 10.41
C ALA A 224 5.61 6.68 11.44
N LEU A 225 6.88 6.71 11.01
CA LEU A 225 8.01 7.10 11.86
C LEU A 225 7.80 8.47 12.52
N SER A 226 7.28 9.47 11.79
CA SER A 226 7.06 10.82 12.33
C SER A 226 6.04 10.89 13.48
N LEU A 227 5.21 9.86 13.65
CA LEU A 227 4.21 9.76 14.71
C LEU A 227 4.67 8.90 15.89
N LEU A 228 5.78 8.18 15.73
CA LEU A 228 6.37 7.36 16.78
C LEU A 228 7.25 8.21 17.69
N LYS A 229 7.32 7.81 18.97
CA LYS A 229 8.31 8.37 19.89
C LYS A 229 9.66 7.70 19.62
N PRO A 230 10.80 8.39 19.80
CA PRO A 230 12.11 7.76 19.77
C PRO A 230 12.15 6.57 20.72
N ASN A 231 12.80 5.49 20.31
CA ASN A 231 12.91 4.29 21.12
C ASN A 231 13.79 4.62 22.34
N GLY A 232 13.19 4.59 23.53
CA GLY A 232 13.84 5.08 24.76
C GLY A 232 14.88 4.13 25.33
N THR A 233 14.98 2.91 24.81
CA THR A 233 15.72 1.82 25.44
C THR A 233 17.17 1.69 24.96
N GLY A 234 17.54 2.21 23.78
CA GLY A 234 18.90 2.08 23.23
C GLY A 234 19.42 0.63 23.08
N ALA A 235 18.61 -0.34 23.47
CA ALA A 235 18.83 -1.76 23.31
C ALA A 235 18.40 -2.10 21.90
N GLU A 236 19.24 -2.85 21.18
CA GLU A 236 18.76 -3.56 20.00
C GLU A 236 17.58 -4.44 20.45
N PRO A 237 16.46 -4.44 19.72
CA PRO A 237 15.37 -5.34 20.04
C PRO A 237 15.94 -6.75 20.18
N GLU A 238 15.59 -7.46 21.26
CA GLU A 238 15.59 -8.92 21.17
C GLU A 238 14.63 -9.22 20.02
N HIS A 239 15.16 -9.54 18.83
CA HIS A 239 14.38 -9.72 17.63
C HIS A 239 13.46 -10.92 17.85
N GLY A 240 12.26 -10.67 18.38
CA GLY A 240 11.13 -11.55 18.10
C GLY A 240 10.94 -11.54 16.59
N ASP A 241 10.84 -12.72 15.98
CA ASP A 241 10.67 -12.81 14.53
C ASP A 241 9.45 -11.97 14.12
N ASP A 242 9.63 -11.10 13.12
CA ASP A 242 8.50 -10.44 12.48
C ASP A 242 7.59 -11.52 11.90
N ILE A 243 6.29 -11.38 12.12
CA ILE A 243 5.31 -12.39 11.70
C ILE A 243 4.40 -11.87 10.59
N ALA A 244 3.90 -12.79 9.78
CA ALA A 244 2.83 -12.56 8.81
C ALA A 244 1.61 -13.39 9.19
N ILE A 245 0.47 -12.72 9.35
CA ILE A 245 -0.83 -13.34 9.64
C ILE A 245 -1.72 -13.20 8.41
N PHE A 246 -2.28 -14.32 7.97
CA PHE A 246 -3.23 -14.38 6.85
C PHE A 246 -4.62 -14.66 7.39
N THR A 247 -5.60 -13.83 7.06
CA THR A 247 -6.97 -13.98 7.59
C THR A 247 -7.67 -15.25 7.11
N SER A 248 -7.22 -15.84 5.99
CA SER A 248 -7.68 -17.17 5.54
C SER A 248 -7.16 -18.33 6.39
N GLY A 249 -6.08 -18.11 7.16
CA GLY A 249 -5.33 -19.12 7.90
C GLY A 249 -4.63 -20.15 7.00
N ASN A 250 -4.67 -20.00 5.66
CA ASN A 250 -4.22 -21.02 4.72
C ASN A 250 -3.41 -20.46 3.53
N PRO A 251 -2.30 -19.73 3.79
CA PRO A 251 -1.45 -19.26 2.70
C PRO A 251 -0.81 -20.45 1.97
N ASP A 252 -0.77 -20.39 0.64
CA ASP A 252 -0.15 -21.44 -0.19
C ASP A 252 1.38 -21.49 -0.04
N PHE A 253 2.01 -22.52 -0.63
CA PHE A 253 3.47 -22.70 -0.53
C PHE A 253 4.26 -21.51 -1.08
N SER A 254 3.88 -20.98 -2.24
CA SER A 254 4.57 -19.86 -2.88
C SER A 254 4.49 -18.60 -2.02
N THR A 255 3.35 -18.36 -1.39
CA THR A 255 3.10 -17.23 -0.48
C THR A 255 3.94 -17.37 0.80
N ARG A 256 3.97 -18.56 1.42
CA ARG A 256 4.84 -18.81 2.59
C ARG A 256 6.31 -18.61 2.25
N ARG A 257 6.76 -19.12 1.10
CA ARG A 257 8.14 -18.94 0.62
C ARG A 257 8.46 -17.46 0.38
N LEU A 258 7.51 -16.70 -0.17
CA LEU A 258 7.65 -15.26 -0.34
C LEU A 258 7.80 -14.56 1.03
N MET A 259 6.94 -14.86 2.00
CA MET A 259 7.03 -14.30 3.36
C MET A 259 8.39 -14.59 3.99
N GLN A 260 8.88 -15.82 3.89
CA GLN A 260 10.21 -16.20 4.38
C GLN A 260 11.33 -15.41 3.67
N GLY A 261 11.21 -15.15 2.36
CA GLY A 261 12.14 -14.30 1.63
C GLY A 261 12.13 -12.84 2.10
N PHE A 262 11.03 -12.39 2.69
CA PHE A 262 10.91 -11.13 3.40
C PHE A 262 11.28 -11.24 4.89
N GLY A 263 11.80 -12.36 5.38
CA GLY A 263 12.11 -12.53 6.80
C GLY A 263 10.88 -12.45 7.71
N LEU A 264 9.73 -12.93 7.23
CA LEU A 264 8.49 -13.05 7.99
C LEU A 264 8.20 -14.52 8.30
N ALA A 265 7.97 -14.83 9.58
CA ALA A 265 7.41 -16.11 9.97
C ALA A 265 5.89 -16.11 9.77
N THR A 266 5.38 -17.03 8.95
CA THR A 266 3.93 -17.15 8.74
C THR A 266 3.28 -17.89 9.90
N VAL A 267 2.27 -17.29 10.52
CA VAL A 267 1.53 -17.80 11.68
C VAL A 267 0.11 -18.16 11.30
#